data_AF-Q2JMJ6-F1
#
_entry.id   AF-Q2JMJ6-F1
#
_cell.length_a   1.000
_cell.length_b   1.000
_cell.length_c   1.000
_cell.angle_alpha   90.00
_cell.angle_beta   90.00
_cell.angle_gamma   90.00
#
_symmetry.space_group_name_H-M   'P 1'
#
loop_
_entity.id
_entity.type
_entity.pdbx_description
1 polymer ?
#
loop_
_entity_poly.entity_id
_entity_poly.type
_entity_poly.pdbx_seq_one_letter_code
_entity_poly.pdbx_strand_id
1 'polypeptide(L)'
;MMLSHLLSPLAWVDGLSLGLVYGTAASLLFRSLYQFIVIYNALLIVRILLSWFPQLNWSNPILSVLSQLTDPYLNLFRGIIPPIGGLDFSPWLAFILLSFAMQVVGQFA
;
A
#
# COMPACT_ATOMS: atom_id res chain seq x y z
N MET A 1 -35.61 -28.91 34.64
CA MET A 1 -35.60 -27.49 34.24
C MET A 1 -34.27 -26.81 34.64
N MET A 2 -33.09 -27.38 34.36
CA MET A 2 -31.79 -26.72 34.66
C MET A 2 -30.64 -27.06 33.67
N LEU A 3 -30.93 -27.65 32.49
CA LEU A 3 -29.88 -28.03 31.51
C LEU A 3 -29.81 -27.12 30.26
N SER A 4 -30.78 -26.24 30.04
CA SER A 4 -30.76 -25.28 28.91
C SER A 4 -29.78 -24.11 29.10
N HIS A 5 -29.35 -23.85 30.34
CA HIS A 5 -28.42 -22.76 30.65
C HIS A 5 -26.94 -23.15 30.43
N LEU A 6 -26.63 -24.45 30.37
CA LEU A 6 -25.27 -24.98 30.25
C LEU A 6 -24.76 -25.14 28.81
N LEU A 7 -25.63 -25.04 27.79
CA LEU A 7 -25.27 -25.17 26.37
C LEU A 7 -25.10 -23.81 25.66
N SER A 8 -25.30 -22.71 26.36
CA SER A 8 -25.44 -21.39 25.73
C SER A 8 -24.16 -20.62 25.39
N PRO A 9 -22.91 -20.92 25.86
CA PRO A 9 -21.75 -20.13 25.43
C PRO A 9 -21.57 -20.10 23.90
N LEU A 10 -22.02 -21.17 23.23
CA LEU A 10 -21.99 -21.32 21.76
C LEU A 10 -23.32 -20.91 21.07
N ALA A 11 -24.38 -20.62 21.82
CA ALA A 11 -25.70 -20.25 21.29
C ALA A 11 -25.85 -18.74 21.03
N TRP A 12 -24.91 -17.92 21.55
CA TRP A 12 -24.86 -16.47 21.35
C TRP A 12 -23.99 -16.03 20.16
N VAL A 13 -23.33 -16.99 19.49
CA VAL A 13 -22.61 -16.74 18.24
C VAL A 13 -23.60 -16.94 17.10
N ASP A 14 -24.53 -16.00 16.98
CA ASP A 14 -25.50 -15.96 15.89
C ASP A 14 -24.81 -15.62 14.55
N GLY A 15 -25.46 -15.99 13.44
CA GLY A 15 -24.92 -15.70 12.10
C GLY A 15 -24.63 -14.21 11.85
N LEU A 16 -25.28 -13.32 12.62
CA LEU A 16 -25.01 -11.88 12.63
C LEU A 16 -23.66 -11.54 13.27
N SER A 17 -23.35 -12.05 14.47
CA SER A 17 -22.03 -11.83 15.09
C SER A 17 -20.90 -12.45 14.27
N LEU A 18 -21.10 -13.64 13.70
CA LEU A 18 -20.17 -14.25 12.75
C LEU A 18 -19.98 -13.37 11.51
N GLY A 19 -21.06 -12.91 10.88
CA GLY A 19 -21.00 -12.02 9.71
C GLY A 19 -20.28 -10.71 10.00
N LEU A 20 -20.49 -10.12 11.18
CA LEU A 20 -19.79 -8.92 11.63
C LEU A 20 -18.30 -9.19 11.88
N VAL A 21 -17.94 -10.31 12.50
CA VAL A 21 -16.53 -10.70 12.73
C VAL A 21 -15.81 -10.96 11.42
N TYR A 22 -16.40 -11.72 10.49
CA TYR A 22 -15.78 -11.98 9.19
C TYR A 22 -15.75 -10.73 8.30
N GLY A 23 -16.79 -9.90 8.33
CA GLY A 23 -16.84 -8.64 7.58
C GLY A 23 -15.85 -7.58 8.10
N THR A 24 -15.66 -7.50 9.41
CA THR A 24 -14.64 -6.64 10.01
C THR A 24 -13.24 -7.17 9.75
N ALA A 25 -13.01 -8.48 9.87
CA ALA A 25 -11.72 -9.07 9.51
C ALA A 25 -11.35 -8.81 8.04
N ALA A 26 -12.30 -9.01 7.12
CA ALA A 26 -12.09 -8.71 5.70
C ALA A 26 -11.80 -7.22 5.47
N SER A 27 -12.61 -6.32 6.03
CA SER A 27 -12.42 -4.87 5.86
C SER A 27 -11.09 -4.37 6.44
N LEU A 28 -10.61 -4.95 7.55
CA LEU A 28 -9.29 -4.66 8.09
C LEU A 28 -8.17 -5.08 7.12
N LEU A 29 -8.26 -6.27 6.52
CA LEU A 29 -7.29 -6.71 5.51
C LEU A 29 -7.25 -5.75 4.31
N PHE A 30 -8.41 -5.40 3.77
CA PHE A 30 -8.49 -4.45 2.65
C PHE A 30 -7.92 -3.08 3.03
N ARG A 31 -8.22 -2.60 4.24
CA ARG A 31 -7.73 -1.31 4.74
C ARG A 31 -6.22 -1.31 4.94
N SER A 32 -5.66 -2.39 5.49
CA SER A 32 -4.22 -2.56 5.65
C SER A 32 -3.49 -2.61 4.31
N LEU A 33 -4.03 -3.33 3.32
CA LEU A 33 -3.49 -3.35 1.96
C LEU A 33 -3.55 -1.98 1.31
N TYR A 34 -4.67 -1.27 1.43
CA TYR A 34 -4.80 0.09 0.92
C TYR A 34 -3.75 1.03 1.54
N GLN A 35 -3.60 1.00 2.86
CA GLN A 35 -2.59 1.80 3.56
C GLN A 35 -1.16 1.44 3.14
N PHE A 36 -0.87 0.15 2.96
CA PHE A 36 0.43 -0.29 2.45
C PHE A 36 0.73 0.31 1.08
N ILE A 37 -0.24 0.30 0.15
CA ILE A 37 -0.08 0.89 -1.19
C ILE A 37 0.15 2.40 -1.09
N VAL A 38 -0.57 3.11 -0.22
CA VAL A 38 -0.39 4.56 0.00
C VAL A 38 1.02 4.86 0.49
N ILE A 39 1.51 4.13 1.49
CA ILE A 39 2.86 4.31 2.03
C ILE A 39 3.91 3.97 0.97
N TYR A 40 3.74 2.85 0.26
CA TYR A 40 4.66 2.44 -0.80
C TYR A 40 4.74 3.48 -1.92
N ASN A 41 3.61 4.09 -2.27
CA ASN A 41 3.57 5.18 -3.23
C ASN A 41 4.33 6.41 -2.73
N ALA A 42 4.13 6.80 -1.47
CA ALA A 42 4.89 7.90 -0.86
C ALA A 42 6.40 7.63 -0.89
N LEU A 43 6.84 6.38 -0.65
CA LEU A 43 8.26 5.99 -0.77
C LEU A 43 8.80 6.15 -2.19
N LEU A 44 8.02 5.79 -3.22
CA LEU A 44 8.40 6.01 -4.62
C LEU A 44 8.52 7.50 -4.94
N ILE A 45 7.57 8.33 -4.48
CA ILE A 45 7.65 9.79 -4.64
C ILE A 45 8.92 10.33 -4.00
N VAL A 46 9.23 9.90 -2.77
CA VAL A 46 10.47 10.31 -2.09
C VAL A 46 11.71 9.85 -2.85
N ARG A 47 11.78 8.58 -3.28
CA ARG A 47 12.90 8.02 -4.07
C ARG A 47 13.18 8.88 -5.31
N ILE A 48 12.12 9.29 -5.97
CA ILE A 48 12.16 10.14 -7.16
C ILE A 48 12.66 11.55 -6.80
N LEU A 49 12.06 12.20 -5.81
CA LEU A 49 12.44 13.56 -5.43
C LEU A 49 13.91 13.61 -5.03
N LEU A 50 14.40 12.58 -4.35
CA LEU A 50 15.81 12.45 -3.99
C LEU A 50 16.71 12.19 -5.21
N SER A 51 16.23 11.52 -6.26
CA SER A 51 16.98 11.36 -7.52
C SER A 51 17.28 12.68 -8.22
N TRP A 52 16.50 13.74 -7.96
CA TRP A 52 16.75 15.09 -8.50
C TRP A 52 17.92 15.81 -7.86
N PHE A 53 18.43 15.30 -6.73
CA PHE A 53 19.59 15.83 -6.03
C PHE A 53 20.79 14.92 -6.24
N PRO A 54 21.58 15.10 -7.33
CA PRO A 54 22.73 14.25 -7.64
C PRO A 54 23.87 14.34 -6.60
N GLN A 55 23.81 15.31 -5.70
CA GLN A 55 24.77 15.50 -4.61
C GLN A 55 24.49 14.57 -3.40
N LEU A 56 23.36 13.85 -3.39
CA LEU A 56 23.02 12.94 -2.30
C LEU A 56 23.85 11.66 -2.37
N ASN A 57 24.46 11.32 -1.23
CA ASN A 57 25.22 10.09 -1.10
C ASN A 57 24.29 8.89 -0.88
N TRP A 58 24.02 8.14 -1.95
CA TRP A 58 23.21 6.91 -1.91
C TRP A 58 23.82 5.77 -1.08
N SER A 59 25.08 5.88 -0.67
CA SER A 59 25.71 4.96 0.27
C SER A 59 25.26 5.17 1.72
N ASN A 60 24.48 6.22 2.00
CA ASN A 60 23.86 6.40 3.31
C ASN A 60 22.90 5.24 3.62
N PRO A 61 22.91 4.68 4.85
CA PRO A 61 22.10 3.52 5.20
C PRO A 61 20.60 3.71 4.91
N ILE A 62 20.06 4.89 5.23
CA ILE A 62 18.64 5.22 5.03
C ILE A 62 18.28 5.24 3.54
N LEU A 63 19.12 5.87 2.72
CA LEU A 63 18.91 5.98 1.28
C LEU A 63 19.11 4.64 0.57
N SER A 64 20.08 3.84 1.03
CA SER A 64 20.32 2.49 0.55
C SER A 64 19.10 1.59 0.76
N VAL A 65 18.51 1.60 1.95
CA VAL A 65 17.27 0.86 2.26
C VAL A 65 16.12 1.32 1.36
N LEU A 66 15.97 2.63 1.14
CA LEU A 66 14.95 3.15 0.21
C LEU A 66 15.15 2.61 -1.22
N SER A 67 16.40 2.55 -1.71
CA SER A 67 16.72 1.89 -3.00
C SER A 67 16.25 0.46 -2.99
N GLN A 68 16.66 -0.32 -2.00
CA GLN A 68 16.40 -1.76 -1.98
C GLN A 68 14.90 -2.09 -1.97
N LEU A 69 14.07 -1.23 -1.37
CA LEU A 69 12.62 -1.38 -1.35
C LEU A 69 11.93 -0.93 -2.64
N THR A 70 12.46 0.10 -3.31
CA THR A 70 11.85 0.70 -4.50
C THR A 70 12.41 0.14 -5.82
N ASP A 71 13.65 -0.33 -5.83
CA ASP A 71 14.36 -0.82 -7.01
C ASP A 71 13.73 -2.06 -7.65
N PRO A 72 13.23 -3.08 -6.93
CA PRO A 72 12.55 -4.22 -7.56
C PRO A 72 11.35 -3.79 -8.38
N TYR A 73 10.55 -2.86 -7.85
CA TYR A 73 9.40 -2.29 -8.54
C TYR A 73 9.82 -1.41 -9.71
N LEU A 74 10.77 -0.51 -9.50
CA LEU A 74 11.28 0.36 -10.57
C LEU A 74 11.93 -0.45 -11.70
N ASN A 75 12.67 -1.52 -11.37
CA ASN A 75 13.30 -2.43 -12.33
C ASN A 75 12.29 -3.14 -13.24
N LEU A 76 11.06 -3.40 -12.78
CA LEU A 76 10.00 -3.95 -13.63
C LEU A 76 9.56 -2.98 -14.73
N PHE A 77 9.64 -1.67 -14.46
CA PHE A 77 9.30 -0.61 -15.43
C PHE A 77 10.55 -0.06 -16.15
N ARG A 78 11.74 -0.48 -15.72
CA ARG A 78 13.03 -0.06 -16.27
C ARG A 78 13.24 -0.74 -17.61
N GLY A 79 13.19 0.05 -18.68
CA GLY A 79 13.22 -0.43 -20.07
C GLY A 79 12.03 0.02 -20.91
N ILE A 80 10.93 0.46 -20.29
CA ILE A 80 9.82 1.11 -21.02
C ILE A 80 10.18 2.57 -21.34
N ILE A 81 10.89 3.24 -20.42
CA ILE A 81 11.36 4.62 -20.59
C ILE A 81 12.88 4.62 -20.34
N PRO A 82 13.72 5.01 -21.32
CA PRO A 82 15.16 5.15 -21.12
C PRO A 82 15.44 6.20 -20.04
N PRO A 83 16.36 5.95 -19.08
CA PRO A 83 16.73 6.94 -18.09
C PRO A 83 17.46 8.12 -18.76
N ILE A 84 16.79 9.27 -18.91
CA ILE A 84 17.38 10.47 -19.51
C ILE A 84 18.19 11.19 -18.42
N GLY A 85 19.51 11.10 -18.50
CA GLY A 85 20.42 11.85 -17.63
C GLY A 85 20.47 11.39 -16.17
N GLY A 86 20.11 10.14 -15.87
CA GLY A 86 20.03 9.63 -14.49
C GLY A 86 18.82 10.14 -13.69
N LEU A 87 17.96 10.93 -14.34
CA LEU A 87 16.68 11.40 -13.80
C LEU A 87 15.55 10.56 -14.41
N ASP A 88 14.85 9.82 -13.56
CA ASP A 88 13.65 9.10 -13.95
C ASP A 88 12.49 10.10 -14.10
N PHE A 89 11.95 10.24 -15.32
CA PHE A 89 10.75 11.03 -15.66
C PHE A 89 9.43 10.22 -15.56
N SER A 90 9.54 8.94 -15.26
CA SER A 90 8.51 8.03 -14.70
C SER A 90 7.56 8.63 -13.63
N PRO A 91 7.96 9.58 -12.75
CA PRO A 91 7.11 10.10 -11.68
C PRO A 91 5.98 11.02 -12.12
N TRP A 92 6.15 11.71 -13.24
CA TRP A 92 5.09 12.56 -13.79
C TRP A 92 3.90 11.71 -14.25
N LEU A 93 4.18 10.52 -14.82
CA LEU A 93 3.15 9.56 -15.18
C LEU A 93 2.48 8.95 -13.92
N ALA A 94 3.27 8.66 -12.88
CA ALA A 94 2.77 8.11 -11.62
C ALA A 94 1.85 9.09 -10.86
N PHE A 95 2.16 10.39 -10.85
CA PHE A 95 1.30 11.41 -10.24
C PHE A 95 -0.09 11.51 -10.90
N ILE A 96 -0.12 11.42 -12.23
CA ILE A 96 -1.37 11.44 -13.02
C ILE A 96 -2.18 10.17 -12.77
N LEU A 97 -1.54 9.00 -12.81
CA LEU A 97 -2.20 7.70 -12.60
C LEU A 97 -2.75 7.56 -11.17
N LEU A 98 -2.00 8.05 -10.17
CA LEU A 98 -2.42 7.96 -8.77
C LEU A 98 -3.50 8.97 -8.41
N SER A 99 -3.45 10.19 -8.97
CA SER A 99 -4.56 11.16 -8.80
C SER A 99 -5.85 10.62 -9.41
N PHE A 100 -5.76 9.95 -10.56
CA PHE A 100 -6.90 9.28 -11.18
C PHE A 100 -7.41 8.11 -10.34
N ALA A 101 -6.51 7.26 -9.82
CA ALA A 101 -6.88 6.16 -8.93
C ALA A 101 -7.53 6.64 -7.62
N MET A 102 -7.05 7.73 -7.01
CA MET A 102 -7.66 8.35 -5.84
C MET A 102 -9.07 8.87 -6.11
N GLN A 103 -9.29 9.48 -7.28
CA GLN A 103 -10.63 9.92 -7.65
C GLN A 103 -11.59 8.75 -7.86
N VAL A 104 -11.13 7.64 -8.46
CA VAL A 104 -11.97 6.46 -8.69
C VAL A 104 -12.28 5.74 -7.37
N VAL A 105 -11.27 5.51 -6.53
CA VAL A 105 -11.45 4.79 -5.25
C VAL A 105 -12.22 5.64 -4.24
N GLY A 106 -12.01 6.96 -4.22
CA GLY A 106 -12.78 7.88 -3.37
C GLY A 106 -14.26 7.95 -3.72
N GLN A 107 -14.70 7.43 -4.86
CA GLN A 107 -16.13 7.31 -5.20
C GLN A 107 -16.78 6.09 -4.53
N PHE A 108 -15.97 5.15 -4.05
CA PHE A 108 -16.41 3.89 -3.44
C PHE A 108 -16.00 3.75 -1.97
N ALA A 109 -15.36 4.78 -1.40
CA ALA A 109 -15.02 4.90 0.01
C ALA A 109 -16.01 5.85 0.72
#